data_AF-A0A7S2VBX7-F1
#
_entry.id   AF-A0A7S2VBX7-F1
#
_cell.length_a   1.000
_cell.length_b   1.000
_cell.length_c   1.000
_cell.angle_alpha   90.00
_cell.angle_beta   90.00
_cell.angle_gamma   90.00
#
_symmetry.space_group_name_H-M   'P 1'
#
loop_
_entity.id
_entity.type
_entity.pdbx_description
1 polymer ?
#
loop_
_entity_poly.entity_id
_entity_poly.type
_entity_poly.pdbx_seq_one_letter_code
_entity_poly.pdbx_strand_id
1 'polypeptide(L)'
;LWVITVPAIWNDFGKSVMRKAACRAGLVADEASERLLLALEPECASIAMQQEMSKFDLFKEGSTFLVLDCGGGTVDCTLHHVASTEPLVLDEVAPPTGGAWGGIFVDREFHTFLKEFVGEKMMERVA
;
A
#
# COMPACT_ATOMS: atom_id res chain seq x y z
N LEU A 1 -21.37 1.68 2.12
CA LEU A 1 -20.19 0.83 2.38
C LEU A 1 -18.97 1.72 2.26
N TRP A 2 -18.08 1.71 3.26
CA TRP A 2 -16.77 2.34 3.19
C TRP A 2 -15.72 1.28 2.87
N VAL A 3 -14.79 1.60 1.98
CA VAL A 3 -13.64 0.76 1.64
C VAL A 3 -12.40 1.58 1.95
N ILE A 4 -11.53 1.07 2.83
CA ILE A 4 -10.28 1.71 3.20
C ILE A 4 -9.15 0.75 2.83
N THR A 5 -8.15 1.26 2.11
CA THR A 5 -6.98 0.48 1.74
C THR A 5 -6.02 0.38 2.91
N VAL A 6 -5.36 -0.77 3.08
CA VAL A 6 -4.32 -0.99 4.07
C VAL A 6 -3.15 -1.79 3.48
N PRO A 7 -1.92 -1.64 4.00
CA PRO A 7 -0.78 -2.43 3.54
C PRO A 7 -1.00 -3.92 3.76
N ALA A 8 -0.56 -4.73 2.80
CA ALA A 8 -0.68 -6.19 2.89
C ALA A 8 0.17 -6.79 4.02
N ILE A 9 1.28 -6.14 4.40
CA ILE A 9 2.15 -6.60 5.49
C ILE A 9 1.54 -6.37 6.89
N TRP A 10 0.41 -5.66 6.99
CA TRP A 10 -0.20 -5.38 8.28
C TRP A 10 -0.83 -6.64 8.89
N ASN A 11 -0.48 -6.89 10.14
CA ASN A 11 -1.14 -7.89 10.98
C ASN A 11 -2.52 -7.40 11.46
N ASP A 12 -3.24 -8.29 12.16
CA ASP A 12 -4.58 -8.01 12.66
C ASP A 12 -4.63 -6.84 13.64
N PHE A 13 -3.54 -6.58 14.36
CA PHE A 13 -3.45 -5.43 15.24
C PHE A 13 -3.48 -4.11 14.45
N GLY A 14 -2.67 -3.99 13.40
CA GLY A 14 -2.69 -2.81 12.52
C GLY A 14 -4.07 -2.60 11.88
N LYS A 15 -4.67 -3.68 11.37
CA LYS A 15 -6.03 -3.67 10.80
C LYS A 15 -7.08 -3.24 11.83
N SER A 16 -6.99 -3.73 13.08
CA SER A 16 -7.86 -3.33 14.18
C SER A 16 -7.73 -1.84 14.47
N VAL A 17 -6.50 -1.31 14.54
CA VAL A 17 -6.25 0.13 14.75
C VAL A 17 -6.93 0.97 13.67
N MET A 18 -6.86 0.56 12.39
CA MET A 18 -7.55 1.26 11.30
C MET A 18 -9.07 1.26 11.48
N ARG A 19 -9.67 0.15 11.94
CA ARG A 19 -11.11 0.11 12.26
C ARG A 19 -11.47 1.09 13.37
N LYS A 20 -10.65 1.22 14.41
CA LYS A 20 -10.85 2.22 15.48
C LYS A 20 -10.77 3.64 14.94
N ALA A 21 -9.78 3.90 14.08
CA ALA A 21 -9.61 5.20 13.44
C ALA A 21 -10.83 5.57 12.59
N ALA A 22 -11.32 4.65 11.76
CA ALA A 22 -12.53 4.84 10.95
C ALA A 22 -13.78 5.12 11.79
N CYS A 23 -13.95 4.40 12.91
CA CYS A 23 -15.04 4.65 13.86
C CYS A 23 -14.93 6.04 14.50
N ARG A 24 -13.74 6.43 14.97
CA ARG A 24 -13.50 7.75 15.57
C ARG A 24 -13.70 8.90 14.58
N ALA A 25 -13.40 8.67 13.30
CA ALA A 25 -13.65 9.61 12.22
C ALA A 25 -15.13 9.71 11.83
N GLY A 26 -16.02 8.89 12.42
CA GLY A 26 -17.46 8.90 12.13
C GLY A 26 -17.84 8.23 10.81
N LEU A 27 -16.93 7.46 10.17
CA LEU A 27 -17.24 6.72 8.95
C LEU A 27 -18.21 5.56 9.22
N VAL A 28 -18.07 4.93 10.38
CA VAL A 28 -18.95 3.86 10.87
C VAL A 28 -19.30 4.07 12.34
N ALA A 29 -20.43 3.49 12.75
CA ALA A 29 -20.95 3.64 14.12
C ALA A 29 -20.16 2.83 15.16
N ASP A 30 -19.55 1.72 14.73
CA ASP A 30 -18.80 0.80 15.57
C ASP A 30 -17.65 0.14 14.78
N GLU A 31 -16.64 -0.38 15.48
CA GLU A 31 -15.44 -0.97 14.87
C GLU A 31 -15.72 -2.29 14.11
N ALA A 32 -16.76 -3.02 14.53
CA ALA A 32 -17.17 -4.30 13.95
C ALA A 32 -18.15 -4.15 12.77
N SER A 33 -18.53 -2.92 12.44
CA SER A 33 -19.51 -2.62 11.40
C SER A 33 -19.12 -3.25 10.06
N GLU A 34 -20.03 -4.08 9.54
CA GLU A 34 -19.95 -4.68 8.20
C GLU A 34 -20.01 -3.64 7.08
N ARG A 35 -20.40 -2.40 7.40
CA ARG A 35 -20.33 -1.26 6.46
C ARG A 35 -18.91 -0.73 6.26
N LEU A 36 -17.89 -1.35 6.84
CA LEU A 36 -16.46 -1.07 6.62
C LEU A 36 -15.72 -2.32 6.14
N LEU A 37 -15.18 -2.23 4.91
CA LEU A 37 -14.25 -3.19 4.34
C LEU A 37 -12.83 -2.61 4.39
N LEU A 38 -11.89 -3.37 4.92
CA LEU A 38 -10.46 -3.09 4.73
C LEU A 38 -10.01 -3.88 3.50
N ALA A 39 -9.61 -3.18 2.45
CA ALA A 39 -9.09 -3.80 1.23
C ALA A 39 -7.57 -3.76 1.25
N LEU A 40 -6.89 -4.79 0.74
CA LEU A 40 -5.45 -4.75 0.66
C LEU A 40 -5.03 -3.82 -0.49
N GLU A 41 -4.05 -2.95 -0.24
CA GLU A 41 -3.46 -2.08 -1.26
C GLU A 41 -3.07 -2.83 -2.55
N PRO A 42 -2.36 -3.98 -2.51
CA PRO A 42 -1.96 -4.66 -3.74
C PRO A 42 -3.11 -5.29 -4.52
N GLU A 43 -4.20 -5.69 -3.85
CA GLU A 43 -5.42 -6.18 -4.53
C GLU A 43 -6.09 -5.01 -5.27
N CYS A 44 -6.20 -3.85 -4.62
CA CYS A 44 -6.76 -2.65 -5.23
C CYS A 44 -5.92 -2.19 -6.43
N ALA A 45 -4.59 -2.25 -6.31
CA ALA A 45 -3.67 -1.96 -7.41
C ALA A 45 -3.85 -2.95 -8.58
N SER A 46 -4.03 -4.24 -8.28
CA SER A 46 -4.25 -5.28 -9.29
C SER A 46 -5.56 -5.04 -10.07
N ILE A 47 -6.65 -4.72 -9.37
CA ILE A 47 -7.94 -4.38 -9.99
C ILE A 47 -7.80 -3.14 -10.88
N ALA A 48 -7.13 -2.09 -10.37
CA ALA A 48 -6.95 -0.85 -11.12
C ALA A 48 -6.13 -1.05 -12.41
N MET A 49 -5.17 -1.98 -12.40
CA MET A 49 -4.28 -2.23 -13.52
C MET A 49 -4.75 -3.33 -14.48
N GLN A 50 -5.74 -4.14 -14.11
CA GLN A 50 -6.21 -5.27 -14.91
C GLN A 50 -6.44 -4.90 -16.37
N GLN A 51 -7.28 -3.90 -16.64
CA GLN A 51 -7.65 -3.53 -18.01
C GLN A 51 -6.47 -3.01 -18.83
N GLU A 52 -5.59 -2.20 -18.25
CA GLU A 52 -4.43 -1.65 -18.95
C GLU A 52 -3.40 -2.74 -19.23
N MET A 53 -3.12 -3.60 -18.25
CA MET A 53 -2.12 -4.66 -18.37
C MET A 53 -2.57 -5.80 -19.29
N SER A 54 -3.87 -6.08 -19.38
CA SER A 54 -4.41 -7.04 -20.35
C SER A 54 -4.22 -6.59 -21.81
N LYS A 55 -4.16 -5.28 -22.11
CA LYS A 55 -3.86 -4.79 -23.47
C LYS A 55 -2.46 -5.18 -23.95
N PHE A 56 -1.54 -5.42 -23.00
CA PHE A 56 -0.16 -5.82 -23.26
C PHE A 56 0.07 -7.33 -23.03
N ASP A 57 -0.99 -8.12 -22.83
CA ASP A 57 -0.92 -9.56 -22.56
C ASP A 57 -0.15 -9.92 -21.27
N LEU A 58 -0.03 -8.96 -20.34
CA LEU A 58 0.69 -9.11 -19.06
C LEU A 58 -0.22 -9.60 -17.92
N PHE A 59 -1.53 -9.40 -18.06
CA PHE A 59 -2.54 -9.78 -17.07
C PHE A 59 -3.55 -10.75 -17.71
N LYS A 60 -3.29 -12.04 -17.56
CA LYS A 60 -4.05 -13.16 -18.14
C LYS A 60 -3.98 -14.38 -17.25
N GLU A 61 -4.93 -15.31 -17.41
CA GLU A 61 -4.92 -16.56 -16.65
C GLU A 61 -3.58 -17.29 -16.78
N GLY A 62 -3.05 -17.74 -15.65
CA GLY A 62 -1.73 -18.36 -15.55
C GLY A 62 -0.56 -17.38 -15.41
N SER A 63 -0.76 -16.06 -15.57
CA SER A 63 0.32 -15.09 -15.35
C SER A 63 0.57 -14.86 -13.86
N THR A 64 1.83 -14.59 -13.54
CA THR A 64 2.25 -14.20 -12.19
C THR A 64 2.92 -12.85 -12.27
N PHE A 65 2.52 -11.92 -11.40
CA PHE A 65 3.08 -10.57 -11.37
C PHE A 65 3.34 -10.12 -9.94
N LEU A 66 4.31 -9.21 -9.82
CA LEU A 66 4.66 -8.57 -8.57
C LEU A 66 3.95 -7.21 -8.47
N VAL A 67 3.33 -6.95 -7.33
CA VAL A 67 2.99 -5.58 -6.93
C VAL A 67 4.05 -5.10 -5.96
N LEU A 68 4.73 -4.02 -6.34
CA LEU A 68 5.69 -3.31 -5.50
C LEU A 68 5.10 -1.92 -5.18
N ASP A 69 4.54 -1.78 -3.99
CA ASP A 69 3.98 -0.52 -3.49
C ASP A 69 5.06 0.24 -2.72
N CYS A 70 5.56 1.33 -3.32
CA CYS A 70 6.58 2.18 -2.72
C CYS A 70 5.95 3.44 -2.12
N GLY A 71 5.28 3.27 -0.98
CA GLY A 71 4.60 4.34 -0.28
C GLY A 71 5.54 5.32 0.45
N GLY A 72 4.94 6.23 1.22
CA GLY A 72 5.68 7.23 1.99
C GLY A 72 6.34 6.66 3.25
N GLY A 73 5.70 5.71 3.93
CA GLY A 73 6.20 5.09 5.15
C GLY A 73 6.79 3.70 4.94
N THR A 74 6.16 2.90 4.08
CA THR A 74 6.50 1.51 3.82
C THR A 74 6.81 1.26 2.35
N VAL A 75 7.54 0.19 2.10
CA VAL A 75 7.57 -0.46 0.80
C VAL A 75 7.04 -1.87 1.00
N ASP A 76 6.04 -2.25 0.22
CA ASP A 76 5.30 -3.50 0.33
C ASP A 76 5.38 -4.29 -0.99
N CYS A 77 5.56 -5.60 -0.88
CA CYS A 77 5.86 -6.49 -1.98
C CYS A 77 4.96 -7.72 -1.89
N THR A 78 4.10 -7.91 -2.88
CA THR A 78 3.22 -9.08 -2.98
C THR A 78 3.30 -9.71 -4.37
N LEU A 79 3.18 -11.03 -4.41
CA LEU A 79 3.25 -11.82 -5.64
C LEU A 79 1.89 -12.46 -5.89
N HIS A 80 1.24 -12.09 -6.99
CA HIS A 80 -0.09 -12.56 -7.34
C HIS A 80 -0.03 -13.46 -8.58
N HIS A 81 -0.76 -14.57 -8.52
CA HIS A 81 -1.03 -15.42 -9.66
C HIS A 81 -2.48 -15.23 -10.13
N VAL A 82 -2.67 -15.01 -11.42
CA VAL A 82 -3.99 -14.84 -12.02
C VAL A 82 -4.62 -16.22 -12.26
N ALA A 83 -5.45 -16.67 -11.33
CA ALA A 83 -6.17 -17.94 -11.45
C ALA A 83 -7.33 -17.83 -12.45
N SER A 84 -8.03 -16.70 -12.46
CA SER A 84 -9.03 -16.37 -13.49
C SER A 84 -9.13 -14.86 -13.70
N THR A 85 -9.51 -14.43 -14.91
CA THR A 85 -9.75 -13.01 -15.23
C THR A 85 -11.22 -12.62 -15.21
N GLU A 86 -12.15 -13.59 -15.29
CA GLU A 86 -13.59 -13.36 -15.27
C GLU A 86 -14.35 -14.54 -14.60
N PRO A 87 -14.73 -14.43 -13.31
CA PRO A 87 -14.42 -13.32 -12.41
C PRO A 87 -12.92 -13.25 -12.10
N LEU A 88 -12.42 -12.06 -11.73
CA LEU A 88 -11.03 -11.90 -11.31
C LEU A 88 -10.76 -12.70 -10.03
N VAL A 89 -9.86 -13.67 -10.11
CA VAL A 89 -9.36 -14.47 -8.98
C VAL A 89 -7.85 -14.40 -8.96
N LEU A 90 -7.31 -13.92 -7.83
CA LEU A 90 -5.87 -13.79 -7.60
C LEU A 90 -5.48 -14.69 -6.43
N ASP A 91 -4.48 -15.55 -6.65
CA ASP A 91 -3.86 -16.33 -5.59
C ASP A 91 -2.58 -15.63 -5.12
N GLU A 92 -2.38 -15.59 -3.80
CA GLU A 92 -1.12 -15.17 -3.22
C GLU A 92 -0.08 -16.29 -3.36
N VAL A 93 1.01 -16.01 -4.07
CA VAL A 93 2.06 -17.01 -4.36
C VAL A 93 3.02 -17.18 -3.18
N ALA A 94 3.21 -16.13 -2.40
CA ALA A 94 4.08 -16.12 -1.22
C ALA A 94 3.60 -15.05 -0.24
N PRO A 95 3.87 -15.22 1.08
CA PRO A 95 3.53 -14.23 2.09
C PRO A 95 4.02 -12.83 1.71
N PRO A 96 3.23 -11.78 1.96
CA PRO A 96 3.63 -10.41 1.67
C PRO A 96 4.89 -10.06 2.47
N THR A 97 5.80 -9.33 1.82
CA THR A 97 7.03 -8.86 2.44
C THR A 97 7.13 -7.35 2.31
N GLY A 98 7.89 -6.71 3.19
CA GLY A 98 8.02 -5.26 3.16
C GLY A 98 8.72 -4.73 4.39
N GLY A 99 8.85 -3.41 4.46
CA GLY A 99 9.53 -2.75 5.56
C GLY A 99 9.35 -1.24 5.54
N ALA A 100 9.83 -0.60 6.60
CA ALA A 100 9.89 0.86 6.71
C ALA A 100 11.00 1.41 5.79
N TRP A 101 10.73 1.43 4.50
CA TRP A 101 11.64 1.86 3.43
C TRP A 101 11.02 2.93 2.53
N GLY A 102 9.93 3.54 2.97
CA GLY A 102 9.18 4.50 2.16
C GLY A 102 9.93 5.82 1.93
N GLY A 103 9.28 6.72 1.17
CA GLY A 103 9.82 8.03 0.79
C GLY A 103 10.33 8.89 1.94
N ILE A 104 9.83 8.73 3.17
CA ILE A 104 10.33 9.47 4.35
C ILE A 104 11.83 9.28 4.59
N PHE A 105 12.38 8.12 4.22
CA PHE A 105 13.82 7.87 4.32
C PHE A 105 14.59 8.61 3.22
N VAL A 106 14.02 8.74 2.02
CA VAL A 106 14.58 9.56 0.94
C VAL A 106 14.60 11.03 1.35
N ASP A 107 13.49 11.54 1.91
CA ASP A 107 13.39 12.91 2.42
C ASP A 107 14.43 13.19 3.50
N ARG A 108 14.66 12.22 4.39
CA ARG A 108 15.68 12.31 5.43
C ARG A 108 17.09 12.45 4.83
N GLU A 109 17.45 11.59 3.88
CA GLU A 109 18.77 11.67 3.25
C GLU A 109 18.93 12.97 2.44
N PHE A 110 17.87 13.42 1.77
CA PHE A 110 17.88 14.71 1.07
C PHE A 110 18.07 15.89 2.02
N HIS A 111 17.41 15.86 3.18
CA HIS A 111 17.60 16.88 4.21
C HIS A 111 19.02 16.87 4.80
N THR A 112 19.63 15.69 4.98
CA THR A 112 21.04 15.57 5.36
C THR A 112 21.96 16.19 4.30
N PHE A 113 21.75 15.85 3.03
CA PHE A 113 22.48 16.44 1.92
C PHE A 113 22.39 17.97 1.90
N LEU A 114 21.19 18.53 2.08
CA LEU A 114 21.01 19.98 2.11
C LEU A 114 21.78 20.63 3.27
N LYS A 115 21.79 20.03 4.47
CA LYS A 115 22.58 20.50 5.60
C LYS A 115 24.07 20.53 5.30
N GLU A 116 24.60 19.50 4.64
CA GLU A 116 26.01 19.43 4.23
C GLU A 116 26.33 20.46 3.13
N PHE A 117 25.39 20.69 2.21
CA PHE A 117 25.59 21.56 1.06
C PHE A 117 25.52 23.05 1.40
N VAL A 118 24.51 23.49 2.14
CA VAL A 118 24.31 24.92 2.49
C VAL A 118 24.79 25.29 3.90
N GLY A 119 25.10 24.31 4.73
CA GLY A 119 25.49 24.47 6.13
C GLY A 119 24.29 24.54 7.09
N GLU A 120 24.46 23.98 8.30
CA GLU A 120 23.37 23.88 9.30
C GLU A 120 22.71 25.22 9.63
N LYS A 121 23.51 26.28 9.80
CA LYS A 121 22.99 27.63 10.12
C LYS A 121 22.06 28.20 9.04
N MET A 122 22.28 27.84 7.78
CA MET A 122 21.40 28.28 6.69
C MET A 122 20.11 27.46 6.69
N MET A 123 20.20 26.15 6.91
CA MET A 123 19.04 25.27 7.01
C MET A 123 18.09 25.67 8.15
N GLU A 124 18.62 26.05 9.32
CA GLU A 124 17.81 26.53 10.45
C GLU A 124 16.99 27.79 10.15
N ARG A 125 17.36 28.57 9.12
CA ARG A 125 16.64 29.79 8.74
C ARG A 125 15.48 29.54 7.77
N VAL A 126 15.43 28.36 7.15
CA VAL A 126 14.42 27.99 6.13
C VAL A 126 13.52 26.84 6.57
N ALA A 127 13.82 26.20 7.72
CA ALA A 127 12.94 25.26 8.40
C ALA A 127 11.85 25.99 9.19
#